data_AF-A0A9X4L696-F1
#
_entry.id   AF-A0A9X4L696-F1
#
_cell.length_a   1.000
_cell.length_b   1.000
_cell.length_c   1.000
_cell.angle_alpha   90.00
_cell.angle_beta   90.00
_cell.angle_gamma   90.00
#
_symmetry.space_group_name_H-M   'P 1'
#
loop_
_entity.id
_entity.type
_entity.pdbx_description
1 polymer ?
#
loop_
_entity_poly.entity_id
_entity_poly.type
_entity_poly.pdbx_seq_one_letter_code
_entity_poly.pdbx_strand_id
1 'polypeptide(L)'
;MQTFYVDDIEVRPVIADSTPPVTTAALNPPVPDGPGGAYNGPVTLTLAASDSESSVAQTVYSVDNGTTWSPYTAPLPFGKQGSYTILYKSTDLAGNAETQQSVSFSLAATVTTVSLKDSAGQPLVGGVVKYYDGSWKDMGTTDASGQVTKALPERSYIFSVTYLGTTKQLTQNTSTGPASVVFQTVKAKVQLKDSQGNPLNGADAKVYAGGNWQTMGTTAGGEATKELLPGSYTFGLTYDGVYKEKAQNIGDDPAVVFQTASVLIQLKDAGGNPVDGGTARVYAGGSWRTIGITAGGEIRTELLPGTYTFGMTSGTALPNISKDIGTDPTVVFQLP
;
A
#
# COMPACT_ATOMS: atom_id res chain seq x y z
N MET A 1 12.53 102.50 -1.90
CA MET A 1 12.79 101.11 -2.29
C MET A 1 14.20 100.78 -1.87
N GLN A 2 14.39 99.73 -1.09
CA GLN A 2 15.71 99.30 -0.62
C GLN A 2 16.20 98.23 -1.59
N THR A 3 17.32 98.49 -2.26
CA THR A 3 17.96 97.54 -3.18
C THR A 3 18.92 96.68 -2.38
N PHE A 4 18.75 95.36 -2.45
CA PHE A 4 19.69 94.40 -1.89
C PHE A 4 20.59 93.89 -3.02
N TYR A 5 21.89 93.83 -2.76
CA TYR A 5 22.86 93.20 -3.65
C TYR A 5 23.17 91.81 -3.11
N VAL A 6 23.15 90.81 -3.99
CA VAL A 6 23.66 89.48 -3.68
C VAL A 6 25.18 89.58 -3.86
N ASP A 7 25.92 89.44 -2.77
CA ASP A 7 27.37 89.30 -2.82
C ASP A 7 27.68 87.80 -2.72
N ASP A 8 28.44 87.30 -3.69
CA ASP A 8 28.71 85.90 -3.98
C ASP A 8 27.51 85.01 -4.38
N ILE A 9 27.53 84.56 -5.64
CA ILE A 9 26.80 83.38 -6.09
C ILE A 9 27.86 82.31 -6.39
N GLU A 10 28.04 81.36 -5.49
CA GLU A 10 28.86 80.18 -5.78
C GLU A 10 28.00 79.14 -6.52
N VAL A 11 28.19 79.04 -7.83
CA VAL A 11 27.64 77.93 -8.61
C VAL A 11 28.63 76.78 -8.55
N ARG A 12 28.40 75.83 -7.65
CA ARG A 12 29.14 74.57 -7.64
C ARG A 12 28.53 73.63 -8.70
N PRO A 13 29.33 73.01 -9.58
CA PRO A 13 28.81 71.96 -10.44
C PRO A 13 28.29 70.82 -9.54
N VAL A 14 27.03 70.43 -9.75
CA VAL A 14 26.57 69.12 -9.28
C VAL A 14 27.40 68.11 -10.06
N ILE A 15 28.27 67.36 -9.36
CA ILE A 15 28.93 66.24 -9.99
C ILE A 15 27.81 65.26 -10.33
N ALA A 16 27.60 65.02 -11.63
CA ALA A 16 26.63 64.04 -12.08
C ALA A 16 27.14 62.67 -11.63
N ASP A 17 26.33 61.95 -10.86
CA ASP A 17 26.59 60.58 -10.48
C ASP A 17 26.76 59.73 -11.75
N SER A 18 27.88 59.01 -11.80
CA SER A 18 28.23 58.12 -12.91
C SER A 18 28.50 56.69 -12.45
N THR A 19 28.30 56.39 -11.17
CA THR A 19 28.53 55.07 -10.60
C THR A 19 27.22 54.29 -10.57
N PRO A 20 27.13 53.13 -11.24
CA PRO A 20 25.96 52.28 -11.09
C PRO A 20 25.83 51.70 -9.67
N PRO A 21 24.60 51.40 -9.22
CA PRO A 21 24.37 50.66 -7.99
C PRO A 21 25.06 49.29 -7.96
N VAL A 22 25.24 48.76 -6.75
CA VAL A 22 25.64 47.37 -6.52
C VAL A 22 24.52 46.63 -5.79
N THR A 23 24.01 45.55 -6.38
CA THR A 23 23.04 44.65 -5.75
C THR A 23 23.68 43.36 -5.28
N THR A 24 23.33 42.92 -4.07
CA THR A 24 23.73 41.62 -3.49
C THR A 24 22.52 40.71 -3.31
N ALA A 25 22.72 39.40 -3.46
CA ALA A 25 21.71 38.38 -3.24
C ALA A 25 22.06 37.50 -2.04
N ALA A 26 21.10 37.28 -1.14
CA ALA A 26 21.22 36.40 0.00
C ALA A 26 20.10 35.35 0.00
N LEU A 27 20.48 34.08 0.16
CA LEU A 27 19.55 32.96 0.32
C LEU A 27 19.36 32.64 1.80
N ASN A 28 18.14 32.25 2.17
CA ASN A 28 17.83 31.68 3.47
C ASN A 28 17.07 30.36 3.30
N PRO A 29 17.62 29.22 3.77
CA PRO A 29 18.93 29.09 4.42
C PRO A 29 20.11 29.42 3.48
N PRO A 30 21.28 29.82 4.02
CA PRO A 30 22.40 30.31 3.20
C PRO A 30 23.21 29.20 2.52
N VAL A 31 23.08 27.96 2.98
CA VAL A 31 23.80 26.80 2.45
C VAL A 31 22.81 25.66 2.20
N PRO A 32 22.90 24.95 1.06
CA PRO A 32 22.08 23.77 0.79
C PRO A 32 22.31 22.64 1.80
N ASP A 33 21.24 21.97 2.20
CA ASP A 33 21.23 20.88 3.18
C ASP A 33 20.84 19.52 2.58
N GLY A 34 20.67 19.45 1.26
CA GLY A 34 20.14 18.31 0.53
C GLY A 34 21.11 17.66 -0.47
N PRO A 35 20.68 16.56 -1.10
CA PRO A 35 21.52 15.78 -2.00
C PRO A 35 21.95 16.60 -3.22
N GLY A 36 23.21 16.44 -3.63
CA GLY A 36 23.75 17.10 -4.84
C GLY A 36 23.82 18.62 -4.74
N GLY A 37 23.81 19.20 -3.54
CA GLY A 37 23.85 20.65 -3.32
C GLY A 37 22.51 21.37 -3.48
N ALA A 38 21.40 20.63 -3.37
CA ALA A 38 20.04 21.19 -3.36
C ALA A 38 19.57 21.50 -1.93
N TYR A 39 18.53 22.33 -1.79
CA TYR A 39 17.84 22.60 -0.53
C TYR A 39 16.70 21.58 -0.32
N ASN A 40 16.60 20.96 0.86
CA ASN A 40 15.51 20.04 1.17
C ASN A 40 14.19 20.76 1.49
N GLY A 41 14.26 22.06 1.79
CA GLY A 41 13.13 22.89 2.20
C GLY A 41 13.03 24.20 1.42
N PRO A 42 12.02 25.03 1.76
CA PRO A 42 11.82 26.32 1.12
C PRO A 42 13.04 27.24 1.24
N VAL A 43 13.31 28.00 0.18
CA VAL A 43 14.37 29.01 0.11
C VAL A 43 13.75 30.39 -0.05
N THR A 44 14.24 31.37 0.70
CA THR A 44 13.87 32.78 0.52
C THR A 44 15.06 33.54 -0.07
N LEU A 45 14.85 34.22 -1.20
CA LEU A 45 15.84 35.13 -1.79
C LEU A 45 15.57 36.56 -1.32
N THR A 46 16.60 37.20 -0.76
CA THR A 46 16.60 38.62 -0.41
C THR A 46 17.62 39.35 -1.29
N LEU A 47 17.20 40.43 -1.94
CA LEU A 47 18.08 41.34 -2.68
C LEU A 47 18.29 42.62 -1.87
N ALA A 48 19.53 43.10 -1.82
CA ALA A 48 19.90 44.37 -1.18
C ALA A 48 20.79 45.17 -2.12
N ALA A 49 20.33 46.38 -2.48
CA ALA A 49 21.03 47.28 -3.37
C ALA A 49 21.51 48.53 -2.62
N SER A 50 22.71 49.00 -2.96
CA SER A 50 23.29 50.24 -2.43
C SER A 50 24.01 50.98 -3.55
N ASP A 51 23.99 52.31 -3.48
CA ASP A 51 24.76 53.18 -4.36
C ASP A 51 25.59 54.16 -3.52
N SER A 52 26.78 54.53 -4.00
CA SER A 52 27.73 55.37 -3.26
C SER A 52 27.64 56.87 -3.55
N GLU A 53 27.12 57.25 -4.71
CA GLU A 53 27.05 58.64 -5.18
C GLU A 53 25.62 59.18 -5.20
N SER A 54 24.62 58.30 -5.29
CA SER A 54 23.20 58.61 -5.14
C SER A 54 22.41 57.51 -4.41
N SER A 55 21.08 57.53 -4.55
CA SER A 55 20.18 56.51 -4.00
C SER A 55 19.71 55.58 -5.10
N VAL A 56 19.46 54.32 -4.75
CA VAL A 56 18.86 53.34 -5.66
C VAL A 56 17.43 53.77 -5.99
N ALA A 57 17.11 53.92 -7.27
CA ALA A 57 15.77 54.23 -7.73
C ALA A 57 14.88 52.98 -7.79
N GLN A 58 15.42 51.88 -8.32
CA GLN A 58 14.67 50.63 -8.46
C GLN A 58 15.59 49.41 -8.53
N THR A 59 15.15 48.31 -7.92
CA THR A 59 15.69 46.96 -8.15
C THR A 59 14.64 46.13 -8.88
N VAL A 60 15.06 45.39 -9.90
CA VAL A 60 14.21 44.46 -10.66
C VAL A 60 14.83 43.08 -10.72
N TYR A 61 13.98 42.06 -10.87
CA TYR A 61 14.41 40.68 -11.04
C TYR A 61 13.66 39.98 -12.17
N SER A 62 14.24 38.91 -12.69
CA SER A 62 13.65 38.04 -13.71
C SER A 62 13.80 36.58 -13.31
N VAL A 63 12.72 35.82 -13.49
CA VAL A 63 12.64 34.36 -13.23
C VAL A 63 12.59 33.54 -14.53
N ASP A 64 12.60 34.21 -15.68
CA ASP A 64 12.39 33.66 -17.02
C ASP A 64 13.54 34.04 -17.97
N ASN A 65 14.75 34.07 -17.40
CA ASN A 65 15.99 34.32 -18.11
C ASN A 65 16.03 35.66 -18.88
N GLY A 66 15.41 36.70 -18.29
CA GLY A 66 15.47 38.08 -18.76
C GLY A 66 14.35 38.46 -19.72
N THR A 67 13.38 37.56 -19.97
CA THR A 67 12.23 37.82 -20.83
C THR A 67 11.29 38.85 -20.21
N THR A 68 11.02 38.72 -18.91
CA THR A 68 10.24 39.68 -18.12
C THR A 68 10.98 40.11 -16.87
N TRP A 69 10.79 41.37 -16.49
CA TRP A 69 11.41 41.99 -15.32
C TRP A 69 10.34 42.53 -14.39
N SER A 70 10.37 42.10 -13.14
CA SER A 70 9.43 42.51 -12.09
C SER A 70 10.15 43.38 -11.05
N PRO A 71 9.48 44.41 -10.48
CA PRO A 71 10.05 45.20 -9.39
C PRO A 71 10.24 44.33 -8.14
N TYR A 72 11.40 44.44 -7.50
CA TYR A 72 11.66 43.81 -6.21
C TYR A 72 11.15 44.71 -5.08
N THR A 73 10.11 44.26 -4.37
CA THR A 73 9.48 44.99 -3.27
C THR A 73 9.50 44.24 -1.94
N ALA A 74 9.74 42.92 -1.97
CA ALA A 74 9.82 42.06 -0.81
C ALA A 74 10.65 40.80 -1.13
N PRO A 75 11.20 40.09 -0.12
CA PRO A 75 11.88 38.81 -0.31
C PRO A 75 11.01 37.80 -1.07
N LEU A 76 11.65 37.00 -1.92
CA LEU A 76 10.98 36.05 -2.82
C LEU A 76 11.02 34.63 -2.22
N PRO A 77 9.86 34.03 -1.86
CA PRO A 77 9.81 32.67 -1.37
C PRO A 77 9.74 31.65 -2.51
N PHE A 78 10.55 30.59 -2.40
CA PHE A 78 10.56 29.44 -3.29
C PHE A 78 10.28 28.19 -2.46
N GLY A 79 9.15 27.54 -2.71
CA GLY A 79 8.72 26.36 -1.95
C GLY A 79 8.49 25.12 -2.80
N LYS A 80 8.71 25.20 -4.11
CA LYS A 80 8.52 24.07 -5.02
C LYS A 80 9.89 23.52 -5.42
N GLN A 81 9.99 22.21 -5.53
CA GLN A 81 11.18 21.58 -6.08
C GLN A 81 11.50 22.05 -7.51
N GLY A 82 12.79 22.02 -7.86
CA GLY A 82 13.26 22.42 -9.18
C GLY A 82 14.53 23.26 -9.13
N SER A 83 15.03 23.65 -10.30
CA SER A 83 16.17 24.54 -10.44
C SER A 83 15.70 25.96 -10.70
N TYR A 84 16.32 26.91 -10.01
CA TYR A 84 16.03 28.33 -10.11
C TYR A 84 17.27 29.08 -10.55
N THR A 85 17.09 30.00 -11.51
CA THR A 85 18.08 31.02 -11.86
C THR A 85 17.35 32.35 -11.86
N ILE A 86 17.73 33.21 -10.91
CA ILE A 86 17.14 34.53 -10.77
C ILE A 86 18.16 35.55 -11.26
N LEU A 87 17.76 36.34 -12.25
CA LEU A 87 18.53 37.48 -12.71
C LEU A 87 18.06 38.71 -11.95
N TYR A 88 18.98 39.62 -11.61
CA TYR A 88 18.64 40.85 -10.92
C TYR A 88 19.53 42.01 -11.37
N LYS A 89 18.98 43.22 -11.31
CA LYS A 89 19.70 44.47 -11.57
C LYS A 89 18.99 45.66 -10.93
N SER A 90 19.72 46.74 -10.71
CA SER A 90 19.24 47.99 -10.14
C SER A 90 19.65 49.19 -11.00
N THR A 91 18.90 50.28 -10.84
CA THR A 91 19.15 51.58 -11.45
C THR A 91 19.06 52.65 -10.37
N ASP A 92 19.93 53.64 -10.41
CA ASP A 92 19.94 54.77 -9.48
C ASP A 92 19.03 55.93 -9.93
N LEU A 93 19.00 57.02 -9.16
CA LEU A 93 18.24 58.23 -9.49
C LEU A 93 18.87 59.07 -10.61
N ALA A 94 20.15 58.88 -10.91
CA ALA A 94 20.86 59.54 -12.01
C ALA A 94 20.68 58.81 -13.36
N GLY A 95 20.11 57.60 -13.34
CA GLY A 95 19.87 56.76 -14.50
C GLY A 95 21.00 55.76 -14.80
N ASN A 96 22.01 55.61 -13.94
CA ASN A 96 23.04 54.58 -14.13
C ASN A 96 22.47 53.21 -13.75
N ALA A 97 22.69 52.22 -14.61
CA ALA A 97 22.18 50.86 -14.45
C ALA A 97 23.33 49.88 -14.26
N GLU A 98 23.21 49.00 -13.26
CA GLU A 98 24.23 47.98 -13.04
C GLU A 98 24.20 46.91 -14.14
N THR A 99 25.32 46.22 -14.32
CA THR A 99 25.34 45.01 -15.15
C THR A 99 24.55 43.92 -14.44
N GLN A 100 23.68 43.24 -15.19
CA GLN A 100 22.88 42.14 -14.68
C GLN A 100 23.70 41.12 -13.90
N GLN A 101 23.22 40.78 -12.72
CA GLN A 101 23.74 39.73 -11.87
C GLN A 101 22.82 38.50 -11.88
N SER A 102 23.29 37.38 -11.36
CA SER A 102 22.49 36.15 -11.23
C SER A 102 22.74 35.44 -9.91
N VAL A 103 21.73 34.70 -9.45
CA VAL A 103 21.84 33.72 -8.36
C VAL A 103 21.10 32.46 -8.77
N SER A 104 21.72 31.30 -8.52
CA SER A 104 21.15 30.00 -8.86
C SER A 104 21.13 29.07 -7.64
N PHE A 105 20.05 28.31 -7.52
CA PHE A 105 19.87 27.31 -6.48
C PHE A 105 18.87 26.25 -6.94
N SER A 106 18.76 25.14 -6.22
CA SER A 106 17.78 24.10 -6.50
C SER A 106 17.09 23.62 -5.23
N LEU A 107 15.80 23.29 -5.32
CA LEU A 107 15.04 22.63 -4.27
C LEU A 107 14.91 21.15 -4.64
N ALA A 108 15.30 20.27 -3.71
CA ALA A 108 15.32 18.83 -3.88
C ALA A 108 13.90 18.26 -3.99
N ALA A 109 13.78 17.12 -4.67
CA ALA A 109 12.54 16.36 -4.69
C ALA A 109 12.25 15.75 -3.32
N THR A 110 10.98 15.77 -2.91
CA THR A 110 10.56 15.24 -1.62
C THR A 110 10.70 13.72 -1.58
N VAL A 111 11.23 13.19 -0.48
CA VAL A 111 11.27 11.74 -0.26
C VAL A 111 9.85 11.21 -0.07
N THR A 112 9.46 10.32 -0.97
CA THR A 112 8.23 9.53 -0.87
C THR A 112 8.56 8.19 -0.23
N THR A 113 7.79 7.82 0.79
CA THR A 113 7.90 6.54 1.48
C THR A 113 6.69 5.69 1.13
N VAL A 114 6.94 4.49 0.62
CA VAL A 114 5.90 3.46 0.46
C VAL A 114 6.08 2.43 1.57
N SER A 115 5.02 2.16 2.31
CA SER A 115 4.98 1.15 3.38
C SER A 115 4.08 -0.02 3.02
N LEU A 116 4.53 -1.25 3.29
CA LEU A 116 3.67 -2.44 3.33
C LEU A 116 3.53 -2.90 4.77
N LYS A 117 2.29 -3.07 5.22
CA LYS A 117 1.98 -3.45 6.60
C LYS A 117 1.06 -4.67 6.67
N ASP A 118 1.22 -5.45 7.73
CA ASP A 118 0.36 -6.56 8.12
C ASP A 118 -0.97 -6.05 8.67
N SER A 119 -2.03 -6.85 8.70
CA SER A 119 -3.35 -6.43 9.18
C SER A 119 -3.41 -5.76 10.56
N ALA A 120 -2.38 -5.89 11.41
CA ALA A 120 -2.25 -5.23 12.70
C ALA A 120 -1.41 -3.93 12.67
N GLY A 121 -1.01 -3.49 11.47
CA GLY A 121 -0.20 -2.29 11.22
C GLY A 121 1.31 -2.51 11.38
N GLN A 122 1.77 -3.74 11.57
CA GLN A 122 3.20 -4.08 11.70
C GLN A 122 3.87 -4.12 10.33
N PRO A 123 5.18 -3.84 10.24
CA PRO A 123 5.89 -3.82 8.96
C PRO A 123 5.97 -5.22 8.30
N LEU A 124 5.84 -5.26 6.98
CA LEU A 124 6.04 -6.47 6.17
C LEU A 124 7.20 -6.31 5.18
N VAL A 125 8.10 -7.28 5.21
CA VAL A 125 9.25 -7.41 4.30
C VAL A 125 8.81 -8.08 2.99
N GLY A 126 9.45 -7.73 1.87
CA GLY A 126 9.32 -8.49 0.62
C GLY A 126 8.24 -8.00 -0.33
N GLY A 127 7.58 -6.87 -0.05
CA GLY A 127 6.68 -6.21 -0.99
C GLY A 127 7.48 -5.52 -2.10
N VAL A 128 7.34 -5.97 -3.34
CA VAL A 128 8.00 -5.35 -4.50
C VAL A 128 7.22 -4.12 -4.93
N VAL A 129 7.86 -2.97 -4.93
CA VAL A 129 7.22 -1.66 -5.14
C VAL A 129 7.63 -1.07 -6.48
N LYS A 130 6.63 -0.58 -7.23
CA LYS A 130 6.84 0.21 -8.46
C LYS A 130 6.01 1.48 -8.41
N TYR A 131 6.36 2.45 -9.25
CA TYR A 131 5.55 3.64 -9.51
C TYR A 131 5.42 3.89 -11.01
N TYR A 132 4.32 4.51 -11.42
CA TYR A 132 4.03 4.80 -12.82
C TYR A 132 4.38 6.26 -13.16
N ASP A 133 5.22 6.44 -14.18
CA ASP A 133 5.68 7.74 -14.68
C ASP A 133 5.89 7.66 -16.20
N GLY A 134 4.79 7.57 -16.95
CA GLY A 134 4.79 7.26 -18.39
C GLY A 134 5.11 5.79 -18.71
N SER A 135 5.85 5.13 -17.82
CA SER A 135 6.07 3.70 -17.76
C SER A 135 6.22 3.25 -16.30
N TRP A 136 6.10 1.95 -16.04
CA TRP A 136 6.37 1.40 -14.71
C TRP A 136 7.86 1.45 -14.39
N LYS A 137 8.19 2.04 -13.24
CA LYS A 137 9.56 2.19 -12.74
C LYS A 137 9.69 1.47 -11.40
N ASP A 138 10.80 0.76 -11.23
CA ASP A 138 11.08 0.05 -9.97
C ASP A 138 11.46 1.04 -8.86
N MET A 139 10.87 0.85 -7.69
CA MET A 139 11.19 1.62 -6.47
C MET A 139 12.01 0.79 -5.48
N GLY A 140 11.85 -0.53 -5.48
CA GLY A 140 12.61 -1.46 -4.65
C GLY A 140 11.72 -2.53 -4.03
N THR A 141 12.18 -3.14 -2.94
CA THR A 141 11.42 -4.11 -2.13
C THR A 141 11.39 -3.62 -0.69
N THR A 142 10.26 -3.78 0.02
CA THR A 142 10.16 -3.36 1.41
C THR A 142 11.14 -4.11 2.31
N ASP A 143 11.86 -3.37 3.13
CA ASP A 143 12.88 -3.88 4.05
C ASP A 143 12.29 -4.34 5.41
N ALA A 144 13.15 -4.57 6.41
CA ALA A 144 12.75 -4.95 7.77
C ALA A 144 11.82 -3.93 8.47
N SER A 145 11.86 -2.67 8.06
CA SER A 145 10.95 -1.62 8.53
C SER A 145 9.63 -1.58 7.74
N GLY A 146 9.48 -2.45 6.75
CA GLY A 146 8.30 -2.53 5.88
C GLY A 146 8.23 -1.39 4.88
N GLN A 147 9.36 -0.71 4.60
CA GLN A 147 9.38 0.51 3.82
C GLN A 147 10.32 0.44 2.63
N VAL A 148 10.05 1.31 1.65
CA VAL A 148 10.98 1.71 0.60
C VAL A 148 10.81 3.20 0.33
N THR A 149 11.90 3.90 0.08
CA THR A 149 11.90 5.36 -0.11
C THR A 149 12.47 5.76 -1.46
N LYS A 150 11.90 6.79 -2.07
CA LYS A 150 12.43 7.40 -3.30
C LYS A 150 12.14 8.89 -3.33
N ALA A 151 13.14 9.70 -3.66
CA ALA A 151 12.93 11.11 -3.99
C ALA A 151 12.18 11.18 -5.33
N LEU A 152 10.97 11.75 -5.32
CA LEU A 152 10.09 11.82 -6.49
C LEU A 152 9.61 13.25 -6.72
N PRO A 153 9.55 13.70 -7.98
CA PRO A 153 8.99 15.00 -8.28
C PRO A 153 7.56 15.20 -7.77
N GLU A 154 7.22 16.38 -7.25
CA GLU A 154 5.88 16.75 -6.79
C GLU A 154 4.82 16.63 -7.90
N ARG A 155 4.05 15.55 -7.85
CA ARG A 155 2.83 15.28 -8.65
C ARG A 155 2.12 14.03 -8.16
N SER A 156 1.01 13.70 -8.81
CA SER A 156 0.30 12.44 -8.63
C SER A 156 1.00 11.29 -9.36
N TYR A 157 1.23 10.19 -8.65
CA TYR A 157 1.71 8.91 -9.20
C TYR A 157 0.74 7.78 -8.86
N ILE A 158 0.76 6.73 -9.68
CA ILE A 158 0.21 5.43 -9.31
C ILE A 158 1.36 4.60 -8.75
N PHE A 159 1.25 4.19 -7.50
CA PHE A 159 2.14 3.24 -6.86
C PHE A 159 1.54 1.84 -6.96
N SER A 160 2.40 0.82 -7.07
CA SER A 160 1.99 -0.57 -6.94
C SER A 160 2.86 -1.30 -5.94
N VAL A 161 2.25 -2.24 -5.22
CA VAL A 161 2.95 -3.22 -4.39
C VAL A 161 2.52 -4.60 -4.85
N THR A 162 3.50 -5.44 -5.18
CA THR A 162 3.32 -6.87 -5.38
C THR A 162 3.79 -7.62 -4.14
N TYR A 163 2.90 -8.40 -3.53
CA TYR A 163 3.20 -9.21 -2.35
C TYR A 163 2.60 -10.60 -2.54
N LEU A 164 3.41 -11.65 -2.35
CA LEU A 164 3.02 -13.05 -2.60
C LEU A 164 2.43 -13.30 -4.00
N GLY A 165 2.90 -12.52 -4.98
CA GLY A 165 2.50 -12.63 -6.39
C GLY A 165 1.19 -11.92 -6.75
N THR A 166 0.49 -11.30 -5.81
CA THR A 166 -0.65 -10.41 -6.11
C THR A 166 -0.24 -8.95 -6.04
N THR A 167 -0.89 -8.10 -6.84
CA THR A 167 -0.54 -6.68 -6.96
C THR A 167 -1.72 -5.80 -6.58
N LYS A 168 -1.46 -4.78 -5.76
CA LYS A 168 -2.40 -3.69 -5.50
C LYS A 168 -1.80 -2.38 -5.98
N GLN A 169 -2.67 -1.46 -6.40
CA GLN A 169 -2.28 -0.12 -6.85
C GLN A 169 -2.97 0.93 -6.01
N LEU A 170 -2.30 2.08 -5.83
CA LEU A 170 -2.83 3.24 -5.12
C LEU A 170 -2.31 4.51 -5.79
N THR A 171 -3.20 5.49 -6.01
CA THR A 171 -2.81 6.80 -6.51
C THR A 171 -2.52 7.73 -5.34
N GLN A 172 -1.36 8.38 -5.34
CA GLN A 172 -0.98 9.35 -4.30
C GLN A 172 -0.35 10.59 -4.92
N ASN A 173 -0.73 11.76 -4.41
CA ASN A 173 -0.07 13.02 -4.71
C ASN A 173 1.12 13.25 -3.77
N THR A 174 2.28 13.56 -4.34
CA THR A 174 3.54 13.81 -3.61
C THR A 174 3.79 15.28 -3.29
N SER A 175 2.89 16.19 -3.71
CA SER A 175 2.99 17.64 -3.50
C SER A 175 2.67 18.13 -2.08
N THR A 176 2.31 17.26 -1.14
CA THR A 176 1.94 17.64 0.24
C THR A 176 2.74 16.85 1.27
N GLY A 177 3.79 17.45 1.82
CA GLY A 177 4.62 16.88 2.89
C GLY A 177 5.39 15.60 2.48
N PRO A 178 6.10 14.92 3.41
CA PRO A 178 6.66 13.61 3.09
C PRO A 178 5.52 12.67 2.71
N ALA A 179 5.43 12.36 1.43
CA ALA A 179 4.33 11.58 0.89
C ALA A 179 4.44 10.14 1.41
N SER A 180 3.50 9.75 2.27
CA SER A 180 3.42 8.41 2.83
C SER A 180 2.34 7.62 2.10
N VAL A 181 2.76 6.64 1.30
CA VAL A 181 1.87 5.72 0.59
C VAL A 181 1.79 4.43 1.40
N VAL A 182 0.60 4.06 1.89
CA VAL A 182 0.45 2.87 2.75
C VAL A 182 -0.35 1.79 2.04
N PHE A 183 0.26 0.62 1.88
CA PHE A 183 -0.40 -0.62 1.51
C PHE A 183 -0.56 -1.49 2.77
N GLN A 184 -1.77 -2.02 2.93
CA GLN A 184 -2.19 -2.70 4.13
C GLN A 184 -2.76 -4.06 3.73
N THR A 185 -2.18 -5.16 4.22
CA THR A 185 -2.72 -6.50 3.99
C THR A 185 -3.92 -6.76 4.91
N VAL A 186 -4.61 -7.85 4.59
CA VAL A 186 -5.66 -8.46 5.41
C VAL A 186 -5.19 -9.84 5.85
N LYS A 187 -5.45 -10.18 7.13
CA LYS A 187 -5.28 -11.54 7.64
C LYS A 187 -6.44 -12.39 7.17
N ALA A 188 -6.27 -13.09 6.05
CA ALA A 188 -7.21 -14.11 5.61
C ALA A 188 -7.23 -15.26 6.62
N LYS A 189 -8.43 -15.74 6.97
CA LYS A 189 -8.66 -16.81 7.94
C LYS A 189 -9.46 -17.92 7.28
N VAL A 190 -8.79 -19.00 6.88
CA VAL A 190 -9.50 -20.22 6.49
C VAL A 190 -9.95 -20.91 7.77
N GLN A 191 -11.26 -21.08 7.92
CA GLN A 191 -11.87 -21.69 9.10
C GLN A 191 -12.52 -23.01 8.72
N LEU A 192 -12.27 -24.08 9.49
CA LEU A 192 -13.03 -25.33 9.42
C LEU A 192 -13.93 -25.45 10.66
N LYS A 193 -15.21 -25.74 10.42
CA LYS A 193 -16.24 -25.88 11.45
C LYS A 193 -17.13 -27.11 11.26
N ASP A 194 -17.76 -27.55 12.34
CA ASP A 194 -18.34 -28.90 12.50
C ASP A 194 -19.86 -29.09 12.27
N SER A 195 -20.58 -28.67 11.24
CA SER A 195 -22.07 -28.64 11.24
C SER A 195 -22.80 -27.80 12.35
N GLN A 196 -22.39 -27.83 13.62
CA GLN A 196 -22.91 -26.97 14.70
C GLN A 196 -22.20 -25.61 14.79
N GLY A 197 -21.04 -25.47 14.15
CA GLY A 197 -20.28 -24.21 14.09
C GLY A 197 -19.06 -24.16 15.02
N ASN A 198 -18.77 -25.24 15.73
CA ASN A 198 -17.57 -25.37 16.54
C ASN A 198 -16.34 -25.59 15.65
N PRO A 199 -15.16 -25.12 16.08
CA PRO A 199 -13.92 -25.23 15.31
C PRO A 199 -13.41 -26.69 15.20
N LEU A 200 -12.89 -27.07 14.03
CA LEU A 200 -12.21 -28.35 13.79
C LEU A 200 -10.75 -28.16 13.35
N ASN A 201 -9.88 -29.03 13.84
CA ASN A 201 -8.44 -28.98 13.57
C ASN A 201 -8.01 -30.01 12.52
N GLY A 202 -6.79 -29.84 12.01
CA GLY A 202 -6.14 -30.85 11.18
C GLY A 202 -6.47 -30.80 9.68
N ALA A 203 -7.11 -29.72 9.22
CA ALA A 203 -7.36 -29.51 7.80
C ALA A 203 -6.26 -28.70 7.14
N ASP A 204 -5.72 -29.16 6.02
CA ASP A 204 -4.69 -28.46 5.26
C ASP A 204 -5.31 -27.34 4.42
N ALA A 205 -4.95 -26.10 4.72
CA ALA A 205 -5.43 -24.91 4.02
C ALA A 205 -4.39 -24.35 3.04
N LYS A 206 -4.87 -23.87 1.90
CA LYS A 206 -4.09 -23.19 0.87
C LYS A 206 -4.89 -22.07 0.21
N VAL A 207 -4.19 -21.14 -0.43
CA VAL A 207 -4.77 -20.03 -1.20
C VAL A 207 -4.12 -19.97 -2.57
N TYR A 208 -4.90 -19.73 -3.61
CA TYR A 208 -4.39 -19.49 -4.96
C TYR A 208 -4.06 -18.01 -5.13
N ALA A 209 -2.77 -17.68 -5.22
CA ALA A 209 -2.26 -16.31 -5.29
C ALA A 209 -1.05 -16.27 -6.24
N GLY A 210 -0.91 -15.23 -7.07
CA GLY A 210 0.24 -15.12 -7.98
C GLY A 210 0.35 -16.22 -9.04
N GLY A 211 -0.76 -16.88 -9.38
CA GLY A 211 -0.78 -17.97 -10.36
C GLY A 211 -0.37 -19.34 -9.82
N ASN A 212 -0.20 -19.49 -8.51
CA ASN A 212 0.06 -20.79 -7.88
C ASN A 212 -0.67 -20.98 -6.55
N TRP A 213 -0.77 -22.24 -6.13
CA TRP A 213 -1.26 -22.57 -4.79
C TRP A 213 -0.18 -22.32 -3.75
N GLN A 214 -0.53 -21.58 -2.71
CA GLN A 214 0.33 -21.29 -1.57
C GLN A 214 -0.25 -21.89 -0.29
N THR A 215 0.58 -22.59 0.47
CA THR A 215 0.20 -23.17 1.76
C THR A 215 -0.11 -22.08 2.79
N MET A 216 -1.18 -22.28 3.56
CA MET A 216 -1.55 -21.50 4.75
C MET A 216 -1.30 -22.26 6.06
N GLY A 217 -1.11 -23.59 5.98
CA GLY A 217 -0.85 -24.47 7.12
C GLY A 217 -2.07 -25.35 7.44
N THR A 218 -1.99 -26.05 8.57
CA THR A 218 -3.10 -26.85 9.09
C THR A 218 -3.97 -26.03 10.04
N THR A 219 -5.28 -26.30 10.08
CA THR A 219 -6.17 -25.63 11.03
C THR A 219 -5.81 -26.02 12.48
N ALA A 220 -5.60 -25.00 13.32
CA ALA A 220 -5.42 -25.13 14.76
C ALA A 220 -6.35 -24.13 15.47
N GLY A 221 -7.11 -24.58 16.46
CA GLY A 221 -8.25 -23.80 16.98
C GLY A 221 -9.33 -23.53 15.93
N GLY A 222 -9.40 -24.36 14.88
CA GLY A 222 -10.32 -24.16 13.76
C GLY A 222 -9.83 -23.26 12.64
N GLU A 223 -8.64 -22.66 12.75
CA GLU A 223 -8.18 -21.63 11.81
C GLU A 223 -6.79 -21.91 11.24
N ALA A 224 -6.59 -21.52 9.98
CA ALA A 224 -5.29 -21.31 9.36
C ALA A 224 -5.28 -19.91 8.75
N THR A 225 -4.19 -19.15 8.93
CA THR A 225 -4.18 -17.72 8.58
C THR A 225 -3.01 -17.34 7.68
N LYS A 226 -3.20 -16.28 6.88
CA LYS A 226 -2.14 -15.71 6.03
C LYS A 226 -2.42 -14.24 5.73
N GLU A 227 -1.37 -13.42 5.78
CA GLU A 227 -1.43 -12.02 5.35
C GLU A 227 -1.41 -11.95 3.81
N LEU A 228 -2.40 -11.29 3.22
CA LEU A 228 -2.57 -11.14 1.78
C LEU A 228 -3.05 -9.73 1.45
N LEU A 229 -2.70 -9.20 0.28
CA LEU A 229 -3.28 -7.93 -0.18
C LEU A 229 -4.81 -8.07 -0.35
N PRO A 230 -5.62 -7.05 -0.01
CA PRO A 230 -7.07 -7.14 -0.12
C PRO A 230 -7.54 -7.34 -1.57
N GLY A 231 -8.33 -8.39 -1.78
CA GLY A 231 -8.90 -8.77 -3.08
C GLY A 231 -9.59 -10.13 -3.04
N SER A 232 -10.01 -10.59 -4.23
CA SER A 232 -10.63 -11.91 -4.40
C SER A 232 -9.60 -13.00 -4.63
N TYR A 233 -9.74 -14.10 -3.91
CA TYR A 233 -8.88 -15.28 -4.00
C TYR A 233 -9.72 -16.55 -4.02
N THR A 234 -9.15 -17.64 -4.53
CA THR A 234 -9.68 -18.99 -4.32
C THR A 234 -8.90 -19.66 -3.19
N PHE A 235 -9.61 -20.15 -2.19
CA PHE A 235 -9.07 -20.88 -1.06
C PHE A 235 -9.39 -22.36 -1.24
N GLY A 236 -8.44 -23.21 -0.88
CA GLY A 236 -8.58 -24.66 -0.89
C GLY A 236 -8.39 -25.21 0.50
N LEU A 237 -9.19 -26.19 0.88
CA LEU A 237 -9.10 -26.91 2.13
C LEU A 237 -9.13 -28.42 1.86
N THR A 238 -8.18 -29.17 2.42
CA THR A 238 -8.25 -30.62 2.48
C THR A 238 -8.52 -31.02 3.92
N TYR A 239 -9.70 -31.58 4.18
CA TYR A 239 -10.02 -32.18 5.47
C TYR A 239 -10.31 -33.63 5.24
N ASP A 240 -9.62 -34.50 6.00
CA ASP A 240 -9.90 -35.91 5.97
C ASP A 240 -9.84 -36.42 4.51
N GLY A 241 -8.74 -36.16 3.80
CA GLY A 241 -8.52 -36.56 2.40
C GLY A 241 -9.46 -35.97 1.34
N VAL A 242 -10.45 -35.16 1.73
CA VAL A 242 -11.42 -34.54 0.83
C VAL A 242 -11.04 -33.09 0.60
N TYR A 243 -10.93 -32.71 -0.67
CA TYR A 243 -10.57 -31.36 -1.08
C TYR A 243 -11.79 -30.54 -1.49
N LYS A 244 -11.88 -29.30 -1.01
CA LYS A 244 -12.88 -28.30 -1.39
C LYS A 244 -12.25 -26.96 -1.65
N GLU A 245 -12.89 -26.19 -2.52
CA GLU A 245 -12.49 -24.82 -2.83
C GLU A 245 -13.62 -23.83 -2.56
N LYS A 246 -13.25 -22.59 -2.27
CA LYS A 246 -14.16 -21.47 -2.10
C LYS A 246 -13.49 -20.18 -2.58
N ALA A 247 -14.15 -19.44 -3.46
CA ALA A 247 -13.73 -18.10 -3.83
C ALA A 247 -14.30 -17.07 -2.85
N GLN A 248 -13.49 -16.11 -2.40
CA GLN A 248 -13.91 -15.07 -1.48
C GLN A 248 -13.06 -13.81 -1.63
N ASN A 249 -13.70 -12.64 -1.52
CA ASN A 249 -13.02 -11.36 -1.39
C ASN A 249 -12.70 -11.10 0.09
N ILE A 250 -11.42 -11.21 0.44
CA ILE A 250 -10.98 -11.01 1.83
C ILE A 250 -10.96 -9.54 2.24
N GLY A 251 -11.05 -8.61 1.30
CA GLY A 251 -11.23 -7.19 1.61
C GLY A 251 -12.61 -6.89 2.20
N ASP A 252 -13.61 -7.69 1.83
CA ASP A 252 -14.99 -7.54 2.32
C ASP A 252 -15.22 -8.40 3.58
N ASP A 253 -14.77 -9.66 3.55
CA ASP A 253 -14.81 -10.57 4.69
C ASP A 253 -13.55 -11.46 4.74
N PRO A 254 -12.68 -11.31 5.75
CA PRO A 254 -11.47 -12.11 5.88
C PRO A 254 -11.73 -13.59 6.26
N ALA A 255 -12.92 -13.95 6.74
CA ALA A 255 -13.22 -15.29 7.26
C ALA A 255 -13.76 -16.23 6.17
N VAL A 256 -12.92 -17.13 5.68
CA VAL A 256 -13.25 -18.12 4.66
C VAL A 256 -13.68 -19.42 5.33
N VAL A 257 -14.98 -19.53 5.62
CA VAL A 257 -15.56 -20.68 6.33
C VAL A 257 -15.83 -21.86 5.40
N PHE A 258 -15.32 -23.02 5.80
CA PHE A 258 -15.73 -24.36 5.37
C PHE A 258 -16.46 -25.04 6.54
N GLN A 259 -17.66 -25.54 6.30
CA GLN A 259 -18.50 -26.18 7.31
C GLN A 259 -18.74 -27.63 6.90
N THR A 260 -18.52 -28.58 7.80
CA THR A 260 -18.93 -29.99 7.61
C THR A 260 -20.44 -30.16 7.80
N ALA A 261 -20.95 -31.32 7.44
CA ALA A 261 -22.28 -31.78 7.79
C ALA A 261 -22.17 -33.03 8.68
N SER A 262 -23.05 -33.10 9.68
CA SER A 262 -23.20 -34.28 10.53
C SER A 262 -23.97 -35.35 9.78
N VAL A 263 -23.27 -36.41 9.38
CA VAL A 263 -23.87 -37.54 8.66
C VAL A 263 -24.35 -38.57 9.65
N LEU A 264 -25.64 -38.91 9.59
CA LEU A 264 -26.24 -39.98 10.36
C LEU A 264 -26.20 -41.28 9.56
N ILE A 265 -25.53 -42.30 10.07
CA ILE A 265 -25.56 -43.65 9.53
C ILE A 265 -26.40 -44.52 10.46
N GLN A 266 -27.43 -45.14 9.92
CA GLN A 266 -28.31 -46.05 10.64
C GLN A 266 -28.12 -47.49 10.14
N LEU A 267 -28.16 -48.45 11.07
CA LEU A 267 -28.29 -49.87 10.77
C LEU A 267 -29.59 -50.41 11.40
N LYS A 268 -30.41 -51.05 10.59
CA LYS A 268 -31.71 -51.60 11.00
C LYS A 268 -31.86 -53.08 10.61
N ASP A 269 -32.61 -53.83 11.40
CA ASP A 269 -33.05 -55.19 11.04
C ASP A 269 -34.17 -55.15 9.98
N ALA A 270 -34.58 -56.29 9.43
CA ALA A 270 -35.66 -56.37 8.44
C ALA A 270 -37.01 -55.75 8.90
N GLY A 271 -37.25 -55.71 10.23
CA GLY A 271 -38.42 -55.07 10.85
C GLY A 271 -38.29 -53.55 11.04
N GLY A 272 -37.13 -52.97 10.73
CA GLY A 272 -36.84 -51.55 10.91
C GLY A 272 -36.32 -51.17 12.30
N ASN A 273 -36.06 -52.14 13.18
CA ASN A 273 -35.53 -51.89 14.52
C ASN A 273 -34.03 -51.58 14.46
N PRO A 274 -33.51 -50.71 15.33
CA PRO A 274 -32.07 -50.39 15.39
C PRO A 274 -31.21 -51.61 15.74
N VAL A 275 -30.03 -51.73 15.11
CA VAL A 275 -29.08 -52.81 15.35
C VAL A 275 -27.69 -52.28 15.69
N ASP A 276 -27.16 -52.77 16.82
CA ASP A 276 -25.85 -52.38 17.35
C ASP A 276 -24.71 -53.26 16.82
N GLY A 277 -23.48 -52.74 16.92
CA GLY A 277 -22.26 -53.47 16.59
C GLY A 277 -21.91 -53.53 15.10
N GLY A 278 -22.69 -52.87 14.23
CA GLY A 278 -22.39 -52.73 12.81
C GLY A 278 -21.21 -51.80 12.59
N THR A 279 -20.15 -52.25 11.91
CA THR A 279 -18.99 -51.41 11.59
C THR A 279 -19.25 -50.58 10.35
N ALA A 280 -19.37 -49.26 10.53
CA ALA A 280 -19.56 -48.28 9.47
C ALA A 280 -18.20 -47.80 8.91
N ARG A 281 -18.13 -47.66 7.59
CA ARG A 281 -16.98 -47.13 6.86
C ARG A 281 -17.41 -46.13 5.80
N VAL A 282 -16.53 -45.20 5.45
CA VAL A 282 -16.72 -44.25 4.34
C VAL A 282 -15.53 -44.32 3.41
N TYR A 283 -15.78 -44.29 2.11
CA TYR A 283 -14.77 -44.11 1.09
C TYR A 283 -14.66 -42.63 0.77
N ALA A 284 -13.51 -42.04 1.11
CA ALA A 284 -13.25 -40.62 0.94
C ALA A 284 -11.76 -40.41 0.67
N GLY A 285 -11.41 -39.45 -0.19
CA GLY A 285 -10.00 -39.18 -0.52
C GLY A 285 -9.24 -40.39 -1.11
N GLY A 286 -9.93 -41.27 -1.82
CA GLY A 286 -9.33 -42.45 -2.47
C GLY A 286 -9.07 -43.64 -1.55
N SER A 287 -9.56 -43.64 -0.31
CA SER A 287 -9.38 -44.76 0.62
C SER A 287 -10.61 -44.99 1.50
N TRP A 288 -10.80 -46.24 1.94
CA TRP A 288 -11.78 -46.59 2.96
C TRP A 288 -11.28 -46.20 4.34
N ARG A 289 -12.14 -45.53 5.11
CA ARG A 289 -11.90 -45.17 6.51
C ARG A 289 -13.01 -45.73 7.38
N THR A 290 -12.63 -46.21 8.56
CA THR A 290 -13.61 -46.69 9.55
C THR A 290 -14.14 -45.50 10.33
N ILE A 291 -15.47 -45.36 10.37
CA ILE A 291 -16.16 -44.36 11.17
C ILE A 291 -16.29 -44.86 12.61
N GLY A 292 -16.71 -46.11 12.77
CA GLY A 292 -16.89 -46.75 14.07
C GLY A 292 -17.95 -47.83 14.02
N ILE A 293 -18.55 -48.14 15.17
CA ILE A 293 -19.61 -49.14 15.33
C ILE A 293 -20.93 -48.49 15.73
N THR A 294 -22.05 -49.01 15.24
CA THR A 294 -23.39 -48.51 15.62
C THR A 294 -23.71 -48.79 17.08
N ALA A 295 -24.34 -47.81 17.74
CA ALA A 295 -24.91 -47.91 19.08
C ALA A 295 -26.31 -47.25 19.09
N GLY A 296 -27.31 -47.92 19.65
CA GLY A 296 -28.72 -47.59 19.40
C GLY A 296 -29.11 -47.66 17.92
N GLY A 297 -28.40 -48.45 17.11
CA GLY A 297 -28.59 -48.54 15.66
C GLY A 297 -28.03 -47.35 14.87
N GLU A 298 -27.31 -46.42 15.50
CA GLU A 298 -26.85 -45.20 14.87
C GLU A 298 -25.35 -44.96 15.10
N ILE A 299 -24.74 -44.23 14.17
CA ILE A 299 -23.43 -43.60 14.35
C ILE A 299 -23.39 -42.30 13.52
N ARG A 300 -22.65 -41.30 14.01
CA ARG A 300 -22.48 -40.02 13.35
C ARG A 300 -21.03 -39.74 13.01
N THR A 301 -20.80 -38.99 11.93
CA THR A 301 -19.49 -38.47 11.55
C THR A 301 -19.62 -37.11 10.88
N GLU A 302 -18.62 -36.26 11.08
CA GLU A 302 -18.52 -34.98 10.38
C GLU A 302 -17.76 -35.16 9.07
N LEU A 303 -18.35 -34.71 7.96
CA LEU A 303 -17.74 -34.77 6.64
C LEU A 303 -17.99 -33.46 5.88
N LEU A 304 -17.03 -33.05 5.04
CA LEU A 304 -17.27 -31.92 4.13
C LEU A 304 -18.42 -32.26 3.17
N PRO A 305 -19.33 -31.33 2.83
CA PRO A 305 -20.46 -31.61 1.94
C PRO A 305 -20.03 -32.21 0.59
N GLY A 306 -20.66 -33.29 0.17
CA GLY A 306 -20.38 -33.94 -1.13
C GLY A 306 -20.90 -35.36 -1.21
N THR A 307 -20.53 -36.06 -2.29
CA THR A 307 -20.93 -37.44 -2.52
C THR A 307 -19.89 -38.42 -2.01
N TYR A 308 -20.34 -39.39 -1.22
CA TYR A 308 -19.51 -40.42 -0.61
C TYR A 308 -20.10 -41.80 -0.83
N THR A 309 -19.25 -42.83 -0.81
CA THR A 309 -19.69 -44.23 -0.71
C THR A 309 -19.51 -44.69 0.72
N PHE A 310 -20.58 -45.23 1.31
CA PHE A 310 -20.61 -45.79 2.65
C PHE A 310 -20.67 -47.31 2.57
N GLY A 311 -20.01 -47.96 3.53
CA GLY A 311 -20.01 -49.41 3.71
C GLY A 311 -20.39 -49.77 5.13
N MET A 312 -21.02 -50.92 5.30
CA MET A 312 -21.45 -51.43 6.59
C MET A 312 -21.14 -52.92 6.70
N THR A 313 -20.67 -53.36 7.86
CA THR A 313 -20.41 -54.79 8.13
C THR A 313 -21.04 -55.18 9.47
N SER A 314 -21.94 -56.17 9.45
CA SER A 314 -22.58 -56.75 10.63
C SER A 314 -22.62 -58.26 10.46
N GLY A 315 -21.59 -58.95 10.95
CA GLY A 315 -21.28 -60.35 10.60
C GLY A 315 -20.73 -60.50 9.18
N THR A 316 -21.48 -60.04 8.17
CA THR A 316 -21.08 -59.94 6.76
C THR A 316 -21.16 -58.51 6.25
N ALA A 317 -20.49 -58.23 5.13
CA ALA A 317 -20.56 -56.93 4.47
C ALA A 317 -21.91 -56.74 3.77
N LEU A 318 -22.55 -55.59 3.98
CA LEU A 318 -23.77 -55.18 3.30
C LEU A 318 -23.45 -54.45 1.99
N PRO A 319 -24.41 -54.32 1.06
CA PRO A 319 -24.24 -53.51 -0.15
C PRO A 319 -23.87 -52.06 0.19
N ASN A 320 -22.87 -51.52 -0.51
CA ASN A 320 -22.45 -50.13 -0.32
C ASN A 320 -23.53 -49.15 -0.79
N ILE A 321 -23.60 -47.98 -0.15
CA ILE A 321 -24.55 -46.91 -0.49
C ILE A 321 -23.77 -45.66 -0.87
N SER A 322 -23.99 -45.15 -2.09
CA SER A 322 -23.48 -43.83 -2.49
C SER A 322 -24.51 -42.75 -2.18
N LYS A 323 -24.11 -41.69 -1.49
CA LYS A 323 -25.01 -40.62 -1.02
C LYS A 323 -24.34 -39.25 -1.08
N ASP A 324 -25.08 -38.25 -1.54
CA ASP A 324 -24.71 -36.83 -1.39
C ASP A 324 -25.21 -36.29 -0.05
N ILE A 325 -24.29 -36.11 0.90
CA ILE A 325 -24.58 -35.67 2.26
C ILE A 325 -24.84 -34.16 2.36
N GLY A 326 -24.62 -33.40 1.29
CA GLY A 326 -24.93 -31.97 1.25
C GLY A 326 -26.42 -31.68 1.11
N THR A 327 -27.21 -32.68 0.67
CA THR A 327 -28.67 -32.56 0.47
C THR A 327 -29.45 -33.44 1.45
N ASP A 328 -28.96 -34.64 1.72
CA ASP A 328 -29.55 -35.57 2.69
C ASP A 328 -28.42 -36.30 3.44
N PRO A 329 -28.16 -35.90 4.70
CA PRO A 329 -27.06 -36.45 5.48
C PRO A 329 -27.40 -37.79 6.16
N THR A 330 -28.49 -38.47 5.79
CA THR A 330 -28.85 -39.77 6.38
C THR A 330 -28.57 -40.93 5.43
N VAL A 331 -27.88 -41.96 5.94
CA VAL A 331 -27.56 -43.20 5.23
C VAL A 331 -28.13 -44.37 6.03
N VAL A 332 -29.02 -45.16 5.42
CA VAL A 332 -29.70 -46.27 6.11
C VAL A 332 -29.29 -47.60 5.49
N PHE A 333 -28.68 -48.47 6.29
CA PHE A 333 -28.42 -49.86 5.96
C PHE A 333 -29.49 -50.75 6.60
N GLN A 334 -29.95 -51.75 5.86
CA GLN A 334 -30.94 -52.72 6.29
C GLN A 334 -30.33 -54.13 6.22
N LEU A 335 -30.48 -54.92 7.28
CA LEU A 335 -30.20 -56.35 7.24
C LEU A 335 -31.29 -57.07 6.42
N PRO A 336 -30.92 -58.17 5.73
CA PRO A 336 -31.85 -58.94 4.92
C PRO A 336 -32.97 -59.60 5.75
#